data_AF-A0A1B1C9P1-F1
#
_entry.id   AF-A0A1B1C9P1-F1
#
_cell.length_a   1.000
_cell.length_b   1.000
_cell.length_c   1.000
_cell.angle_alpha   90.00
_cell.angle_beta   90.00
_cell.angle_gamma   90.00
#
_symmetry.space_group_name_H-M   'P 1'
#
loop_
_entity.id
_entity.type
_entity.pdbx_description
1 polymer ?
#
loop_
_entity_poly.entity_id
_entity_poly.type
_entity_poly.pdbx_seq_one_letter_code
_entity_poly.pdbx_strand_id
1 'polypeptide(L)'
;MPKKQRAEDQISQVQRAKLVELWTKGYELVGLCERYGISIDSAGLIISEANAQRRGAAKVRDTIAESYRAWVRQEVVRQIG
;
A
#
# COMPACT_ATOMS: atom_id res chain seq x y z
N MET A 1 3.53 27.76 -16.08
CA MET A 1 4.74 27.45 -15.29
C MET A 1 4.95 25.95 -15.31
N PRO A 2 6.10 25.44 -15.79
CA PRO A 2 6.37 24.02 -15.72
C PRO A 2 6.48 23.65 -14.24
N LYS A 3 5.61 22.75 -13.77
CA LYS A 3 5.68 22.22 -12.40
C LYS A 3 7.08 21.63 -12.26
N LYS A 4 7.93 22.26 -11.42
CA LYS A 4 9.24 21.72 -11.03
C LYS A 4 9.03 20.24 -10.72
N GLN A 5 9.59 19.39 -11.56
CA GLN A 5 9.61 17.96 -11.34
C GLN A 5 10.32 17.77 -10.00
N ARG A 6 9.56 17.42 -8.95
CA ARG A 6 10.11 17.30 -7.60
C ARG A 6 11.14 16.18 -7.63
N ALA A 7 12.19 16.28 -6.80
CA ALA A 7 13.19 15.22 -6.64
C ALA A 7 12.59 13.84 -6.29
N GLU A 8 11.31 13.81 -5.91
CA GLU A 8 10.44 12.63 -5.80
C GLU A 8 10.40 11.75 -7.09
N ASP A 9 10.76 12.28 -8.26
CA ASP A 9 10.82 11.53 -9.54
C ASP A 9 12.13 10.75 -9.78
N GLN A 10 13.07 10.72 -8.82
CA GLN A 10 14.37 10.07 -9.05
C GLN A 10 14.38 8.54 -8.99
N ILE A 11 13.35 7.91 -8.40
CA ILE A 11 13.31 6.45 -8.28
C ILE A 11 12.06 5.84 -8.92
N SER A 12 12.31 4.82 -9.75
CA SER A 12 11.30 4.05 -10.48
C SER A 12 10.30 3.37 -9.55
N GLN A 13 9.12 3.03 -10.07
CA GLN A 13 8.11 2.26 -9.34
C GLN A 13 8.67 0.94 -8.74
N VAL A 14 9.57 0.27 -9.47
CA VAL A 14 10.22 -0.96 -9.01
C VAL A 14 11.11 -0.69 -7.78
N GLN A 15 11.89 0.39 -7.82
CA GLN A 15 12.72 0.79 -6.67
C GLN A 15 11.88 1.21 -5.47
N ARG A 16 10.76 1.92 -5.69
CA ARG A 16 9.80 2.26 -4.63
C ARG A 16 9.24 1.01 -3.95
N ALA A 17 8.80 0.03 -4.75
CA ALA A 17 8.31 -1.24 -4.22
C ALA A 17 9.40 -1.98 -3.42
N LYS A 18 10.64 -1.98 -3.92
CA LYS A 18 11.78 -2.60 -3.22
C LYS A 18 12.12 -1.89 -1.91
N LEU A 19 12.07 -0.56 -1.88
CA LEU A 19 12.27 0.23 -0.67
C LEU A 19 11.23 -0.13 0.40
N VAL A 20 9.95 -0.22 0.02
CA VAL A 20 8.89 -0.62 0.95
C VAL A 20 9.07 -2.06 1.45
N GLU A 21 9.50 -2.97 0.58
CA GLU A 21 9.82 -4.35 0.96
C GLU A 21 10.94 -4.39 2.00
N LEU A 22 12.06 -3.68 1.76
CA LEU A 22 13.20 -3.65 2.68
C LEU A 22 12.82 -2.99 4.01
N TRP A 23 12.07 -1.89 3.99
CA TRP A 23 11.53 -1.29 5.21
C TRP A 23 10.66 -2.28 6.00
N THR A 24 9.77 -3.02 5.33
CA THR A 24 8.92 -4.03 5.98
C THR A 24 9.74 -5.18 6.59
N LYS A 25 10.94 -5.45 6.06
CA LYS A 25 11.89 -6.44 6.61
C LYS A 25 12.72 -5.90 7.79
N GLY A 26 12.54 -4.64 8.19
CA GLY A 26 13.21 -4.03 9.34
C GLY A 26 14.54 -3.35 9.03
N TYR A 27 14.84 -3.08 7.75
CA TYR A 27 16.03 -2.29 7.39
C TYR A 27 15.84 -0.83 7.80
N GLU A 28 16.91 -0.19 8.28
CA GLU A 28 16.87 1.19 8.76
C GLU A 28 16.57 2.18 7.64
N LEU A 29 15.67 3.13 7.91
CA LEU A 29 15.22 4.11 6.92
C LEU A 29 16.36 4.98 6.40
N VAL A 30 17.29 5.39 7.28
CA VAL A 30 18.44 6.24 6.92
C VAL A 30 19.33 5.53 5.89
N GLY A 31 19.72 4.28 6.16
CA GLY A 31 20.53 3.49 5.22
C GLY A 31 19.81 3.19 3.90
N LEU A 32 18.48 3.07 3.91
CA LEU A 32 17.70 2.97 2.67
C LEU A 32 17.71 4.30 1.89
N CYS A 33 17.55 5.44 2.57
CA CYS A 33 17.60 6.76 1.94
C CYS A 33 18.95 7.01 1.25
N GLU A 34 20.05 6.72 1.92
CA GLU A 34 21.40 6.81 1.35
C GLU A 34 21.57 5.89 0.14
N ARG A 35 21.14 4.63 0.26
CA ARG A 35 21.24 3.64 -0.82
C ARG A 35 20.49 4.04 -2.08
N TYR A 36 19.32 4.65 -1.92
CA TYR A 36 18.46 5.06 -3.03
C TYR A 36 18.64 6.53 -3.44
N GLY A 37 19.49 7.29 -2.73
CA GLY A 37 19.75 8.70 -3.01
C GLY A 37 18.54 9.62 -2.80
N ILE A 38 17.63 9.27 -1.89
CA ILE A 38 16.40 10.04 -1.65
C ILE A 38 16.38 10.65 -0.25
N SER A 39 15.61 11.71 -0.07
CA SER A 39 15.40 12.29 1.26
C SER A 39 14.53 11.40 2.15
N ILE A 40 14.72 11.51 3.46
CA ILE A 40 13.90 10.83 4.48
C ILE A 40 12.42 11.15 4.29
N ASP A 41 12.07 12.41 4.00
CA ASP A 41 10.69 12.81 3.75
C ASP A 41 10.08 12.09 2.54
N SER A 42 10.85 11.96 1.45
CA SER A 42 10.40 11.26 0.24
C SER A 42 10.20 9.77 0.52
N ALA A 43 11.12 9.14 1.25
CA ALA A 43 10.99 7.75 1.65
C ALA A 43 9.77 7.53 2.56
N GLY A 44 9.53 8.45 3.50
CA GLY A 44 8.37 8.46 4.39
C GLY A 44 7.05 8.57 3.62
N LEU A 45 6.98 9.45 2.62
CA LEU A 45 5.81 9.57 1.75
C LEU A 45 5.52 8.27 1.00
N ILE A 46 6.53 7.69 0.36
CA ILE A 46 6.41 6.42 -0.40
C ILE A 46 5.90 5.29 0.50
N ILE A 47 6.46 5.16 1.71
CA ILE A 47 6.06 4.14 2.67
C ILE A 47 4.62 4.38 3.15
N SER A 48 4.25 5.63 3.42
CA SER A 48 2.90 6.01 3.85
C SER A 48 1.86 5.68 2.79
N GLU A 49 2.12 6.06 1.54
CA GLU A 49 1.25 5.76 0.39
C GLU A 49 1.08 4.26 0.20
N ALA A 50 2.16 3.48 0.25
CA ALA A 50 2.09 2.03 0.11
C ALA A 50 1.26 1.39 1.25
N ASN A 51 1.38 1.89 2.47
CA ASN A 51 0.57 1.41 3.60
C ASN A 51 -0.91 1.81 3.47
N ALA A 52 -1.19 3.00 2.96
CA ALA A 52 -2.58 3.42 2.68
C ALA A 52 -3.22 2.54 1.62
N GLN A 53 -2.50 2.20 0.54
CA GLN A 53 -2.98 1.29 -0.50
C GLN A 53 -3.25 -0.11 0.05
N ARG A 54 -2.35 -0.66 0.88
CA ARG A 54 -2.54 -1.97 1.54
C ARG A 54 -3.80 -1.99 2.41
N ARG A 55 -4.04 -0.94 3.21
CA ARG A 55 -5.26 -0.82 4.04
C ARG A 55 -6.52 -0.72 3.18
N GLY A 56 -6.48 0.04 2.09
CA GLY A 56 -7.58 0.13 1.14
C GLY A 56 -7.93 -1.22 0.52
N ALA A 57 -6.91 -1.97 0.06
CA ALA A 57 -7.09 -3.29 -0.52
C ALA A 57 -7.67 -4.31 0.50
N ALA A 58 -7.20 -4.29 1.74
CA ALA A 58 -7.74 -5.13 2.81
C ALA A 58 -9.22 -4.83 3.07
N LYS A 59 -9.59 -3.54 3.18
CA LYS A 59 -10.97 -3.12 3.39
C LYS A 59 -11.90 -3.61 2.26
N VAL A 60 -11.48 -3.49 1.00
CA VAL A 60 -12.27 -3.97 -0.14
C VAL A 60 -12.49 -5.49 -0.06
N ARG A 61 -11.43 -6.25 0.27
CA ARG A 61 -11.52 -7.71 0.43
C ARG A 61 -12.51 -8.09 1.54
N ASP A 62 -12.47 -7.41 2.67
CA ASP A 62 -13.36 -7.67 3.80
C ASP A 62 -14.82 -7.38 3.43
N THR A 63 -15.09 -6.26 2.73
CA THR A 63 -16.43 -5.93 2.21
C THR A 63 -16.98 -7.01 1.29
N ILE A 64 -16.15 -7.57 0.39
CA ILE A 64 -16.56 -8.64 -0.53
C ILE A 64 -16.89 -9.92 0.25
N ALA A 65 -16.05 -10.29 1.22
CA ALA A 65 -16.28 -11.46 2.05
C ALA A 65 -17.57 -11.32 2.90
N GLU A 66 -17.82 -10.14 3.44
CA GLU A 66 -19.03 -9.86 4.20
C GLU A 66 -20.29 -9.92 3.32
N SER A 67 -20.23 -9.33 2.12
CA SER A 67 -21.31 -9.40 1.13
C SER A 67 -21.66 -10.85 0.76
N TYR A 68 -20.64 -11.69 0.53
CA TYR A 68 -20.84 -13.11 0.25
C TYR A 68 -21.47 -13.85 1.43
N ARG A 69 -20.98 -13.63 2.66
CA ARG A 69 -21.57 -14.24 3.87
C ARG A 69 -23.00 -13.80 4.11
N ALA A 70 -23.33 -12.55 3.80
CA ALA A 70 -24.70 -12.05 3.89
C ALA A 70 -25.62 -12.76 2.89
N TRP A 71 -25.17 -12.91 1.64
CA TRP A 71 -25.90 -13.65 0.62
C TRP A 71 -26.12 -15.12 1.00
N VAL A 72 -25.08 -15.83 1.45
CA VAL A 72 -25.20 -17.24 1.88
C VAL A 72 -26.23 -17.38 3.01
N ARG A 73 -26.22 -16.47 4.00
CA ARG A 73 -27.20 -16.49 5.09
C ARG A 73 -28.63 -16.34 4.58
N GLN A 74 -28.86 -15.43 3.62
CA GLN A 74 -30.19 -15.24 3.03
C GLN A 74 -30.64 -16.46 2.21
N GLU A 75 -29.74 -17.04 1.40
CA GLU A 75 -30.07 -18.21 0.57
C GLU A 75 -30.36 -19.44 1.42
N VAL A 76 -29.60 -19.66 2.50
CA VAL A 76 -29.88 -20.74 3.45
C VAL A 76 -31.27 -20.56 4.06
N VAL A 77 -31.60 -19.38 4.59
CA VAL A 77 -32.94 -19.11 5.15
C VAL A 77 -34.05 -19.35 4.12
N ARG A 78 -33.83 -19.02 2.84
CA ARG A 78 -34.79 -19.25 1.75
C ARG A 78 -35.06 -20.73 1.47
N GLN A 79 -34.09 -21.61 1.70
CA GLN A 79 -34.20 -23.03 1.34
C GLN A 79 -34.76 -23.91 2.47
N ILE A 80 -34.64 -23.49 3.73
CA ILE A 80 -35.18 -24.20 4.91
C ILE A 80 -36.48 -23.58 5.45
N GLY A 81 -36.90 -22.43 4.93
CA GLY A 81 -38.16 -21.75 5.25
C GLY A 81 -39.30 -22.14 4.33
#